data_AF-A0AAW4WIR1-F1
#
_entry.id   AF-A0AAW4WIR1-F1
#
_cell.length_a   1.000
_cell.length_b   1.000
_cell.length_c   1.000
_cell.angle_alpha   90.00
_cell.angle_beta   90.00
_cell.angle_gamma   90.00
#
_symmetry.space_group_name_H-M   'P 1'
#
loop_
_entity.id
_entity.type
_entity.pdbx_description
1 polymer ?
#
loop_
_entity_poly.entity_id
_entity_poly.type
_entity_poly.pdbx_seq_one_letter_code
_entity_poly.pdbx_strand_id
1 'polypeptide(L)'
;MESLTKQFPDKETFDKFFVENFKTMTYEDVKEGLEELVKAEGLNIFQDDYVKNVRKEDFKEHLSKGARFEFENAMTEAFYDKNPEVYEAAFGLYEEVPKQAMAITETFHRTYQEIYEESLNCMFDAVIAPLL
;
A
#
# COMPACT_ATOMS: atom_id res chain seq x y z
N MET A 1 25.05 -2.00 -15.23
CA MET A 1 24.38 -2.30 -13.95
C MET A 1 24.61 -3.78 -13.69
N GLU A 2 24.99 -4.15 -12.47
CA GLU A 2 24.97 -5.57 -12.08
C GLU A 2 23.50 -6.01 -11.97
N SER A 3 23.20 -7.26 -12.32
CA SER A 3 21.82 -7.78 -12.27
C SER A 3 21.36 -7.90 -10.82
N LEU A 4 20.13 -7.46 -10.54
CA LEU A 4 19.52 -7.56 -9.21
C LEU A 4 19.40 -9.01 -8.74
N THR A 5 19.28 -9.97 -9.65
CA THR A 5 19.27 -11.40 -9.28
C THR A 5 20.60 -11.91 -8.72
N LYS A 6 21.72 -11.21 -8.96
CA LYS A 6 23.00 -11.50 -8.29
C LYS A 6 23.09 -10.85 -6.92
N GLN A 7 22.51 -9.67 -6.77
CA GLN A 7 22.46 -8.94 -5.50
C GLN A 7 21.47 -9.58 -4.52
N PHE A 8 20.34 -10.07 -5.03
CA PHE A 8 19.26 -10.72 -4.29
C PHE A 8 18.96 -12.09 -4.92
N PRO A 9 19.85 -13.08 -4.72
CA PRO A 9 19.68 -14.42 -5.30
C PRO A 9 18.55 -15.20 -4.63
N ASP A 10 18.17 -14.83 -3.41
CA ASP A 10 17.18 -15.50 -2.59
C ASP A 10 16.46 -14.54 -1.64
N LYS A 11 15.39 -15.05 -1.03
CA LYS A 11 14.58 -14.34 -0.05
C LYS A 11 15.39 -13.91 1.17
N GLU A 12 16.32 -14.73 1.66
CA GLU A 12 17.07 -14.41 2.88
C GLU A 12 17.95 -13.17 2.68
N THR A 13 18.58 -13.05 1.52
CA THR A 13 19.41 -11.90 1.17
C THR A 13 18.57 -10.65 1.01
N PHE A 14 17.42 -10.75 0.34
CA PHE A 14 16.47 -9.63 0.21
C PHE A 14 15.89 -9.22 1.57
N ASP A 15 15.51 -10.16 2.43
CA ASP A 15 14.95 -9.89 3.76
C ASP A 15 15.94 -9.11 4.65
N LYS A 16 17.23 -9.47 4.63
CA LYS A 16 18.26 -8.74 5.38
C LYS A 16 18.37 -7.29 4.90
N PHE A 17 18.46 -7.11 3.59
CA PHE A 17 18.43 -5.77 2.97
C PHE A 17 17.17 -5.00 3.34
N PHE A 18 16.00 -5.64 3.29
CA PHE A 18 14.73 -5.02 3.65
C PHE A 18 14.76 -4.52 5.10
N VAL A 19 15.16 -5.37 6.06
CA VAL A 19 15.20 -5.00 7.48
C VAL A 19 16.18 -3.86 7.76
N GLU A 20 17.31 -3.83 7.06
CA GLU A 20 18.33 -2.79 7.24
C GLU A 20 17.93 -1.42 6.66
N ASN A 21 17.11 -1.42 5.60
CA ASN A 21 16.82 -0.21 4.82
C ASN A 21 15.37 0.28 4.93
N PHE A 22 14.45 -0.57 5.37
CA PHE A 22 13.04 -0.21 5.51
C PHE A 22 12.84 0.75 6.69
N LYS A 23 12.26 1.91 6.38
CA LYS A 23 11.75 2.89 7.34
C LYS A 23 10.27 2.63 7.54
N THR A 24 9.90 2.31 8.77
CA THR A 24 8.51 2.07 9.18
C THR A 24 7.61 3.19 8.69
N MET A 25 6.51 2.79 8.05
CA MET A 25 5.44 3.69 7.63
C MET A 25 4.24 3.52 8.54
N THR A 26 3.47 4.59 8.68
CA THR A 26 2.25 4.66 9.48
C THR A 26 1.19 5.44 8.71
N TYR A 27 -0.04 5.44 9.23
CA TYR A 27 -1.13 6.24 8.66
C TYR A 27 -0.75 7.71 8.43
N GLU A 28 0.02 8.34 9.33
CA GLU A 28 0.40 9.75 9.18
C GLU A 28 1.26 10.03 7.93
N ASP A 29 1.97 9.02 7.41
CA ASP A 29 2.78 9.18 6.19
C ASP A 29 1.93 9.20 4.91
N VAL A 30 0.75 8.58 4.93
CA VAL A 30 -0.17 8.43 3.78
C VAL A 30 -1.45 9.26 3.91
N LYS A 31 -1.63 9.87 5.08
CA LYS A 31 -2.85 10.54 5.51
C LYS A 31 -3.36 11.58 4.53
N GLU A 32 -2.46 12.43 4.02
CA GLU A 32 -2.85 13.52 3.12
C GLU A 32 -3.54 12.98 1.86
N GLY A 33 -2.90 12.05 1.16
CA GLY A 33 -3.45 11.46 -0.07
C GLY A 33 -4.72 10.63 0.18
N LEU A 34 -4.79 9.88 1.28
CA LEU A 34 -5.99 9.11 1.63
C LEU A 34 -7.17 10.00 2.01
N GLU A 35 -6.96 10.99 2.88
CA GLU A 35 -8.03 11.86 3.34
C GLU A 35 -8.51 12.85 2.28
N GLU A 36 -7.65 13.31 1.37
CA GLU A 36 -8.03 14.26 0.32
C GLU A 36 -9.15 13.70 -0.56
N LEU A 37 -9.05 12.43 -0.97
CA LEU A 37 -10.10 11.79 -1.75
C LEU A 37 -11.42 11.69 -0.98
N VAL A 38 -11.39 11.31 0.29
CA VAL A 38 -12.59 11.23 1.13
C VAL A 38 -13.21 12.62 1.33
N LYS A 39 -12.40 13.67 1.48
CA LYS A 39 -12.87 15.05 1.59
C LYS A 39 -13.51 15.54 0.29
N ALA A 40 -12.98 15.13 -0.87
CA ALA A 40 -13.51 15.52 -2.17
C ALA A 40 -14.82 14.79 -2.53
N GLU A 41 -14.87 13.47 -2.30
CA GLU A 41 -15.94 12.60 -2.78
C GLU A 41 -16.93 12.17 -1.68
N GLY A 42 -16.58 12.36 -0.41
CA GLY A 42 -17.39 11.90 0.72
C GLY A 42 -17.59 10.38 0.69
N LEU A 43 -18.85 9.94 0.79
CA LEU A 43 -19.21 8.52 0.71
C LEU A 43 -19.33 8.00 -0.74
N ASN A 44 -19.19 8.85 -1.77
CA ASN A 44 -19.19 8.41 -3.17
C ASN A 44 -17.93 7.60 -3.54
N ILE A 45 -16.98 7.48 -2.61
CA ILE A 45 -15.85 6.54 -2.71
C ILE A 45 -16.30 5.07 -2.69
N PHE A 46 -17.53 4.78 -2.27
CA PHE A 46 -18.11 3.43 -2.24
C PHE A 46 -18.99 3.13 -3.46
N GLN A 47 -19.32 1.86 -3.63
CA GLN A 47 -20.37 1.42 -4.57
C GLN A 47 -21.75 1.96 -4.11
N ASP A 48 -22.58 2.40 -5.07
CA ASP A 48 -23.82 3.16 -4.82
C ASP A 48 -24.79 2.51 -3.81
N ASP A 49 -24.89 1.17 -3.82
CA ASP A 49 -25.78 0.41 -2.96
C ASP A 49 -25.26 0.27 -1.52
N TYR A 50 -23.95 0.43 -1.31
CA TYR A 50 -23.29 0.28 -0.02
C TYR A 50 -23.33 1.54 0.86
N VAL A 51 -23.42 2.73 0.25
CA VAL A 51 -23.39 4.05 0.95
C VAL A 51 -24.39 4.14 2.11
N LYS A 52 -25.49 3.39 2.07
CA LYS A 52 -26.56 3.41 3.09
C LYS A 52 -26.25 2.60 4.35
N ASN A 53 -25.23 1.74 4.32
CA ASN A 53 -24.92 0.82 5.42
C ASN A 53 -23.41 0.52 5.49
N VAL A 54 -22.63 1.59 5.46
CA VAL A 54 -21.17 1.51 5.56
C VAL A 54 -20.77 0.98 6.94
N ARG A 55 -19.88 -0.01 6.95
CA ARG A 55 -19.41 -0.71 8.16
C ARG A 55 -17.91 -0.92 8.10
N LYS A 56 -17.23 -0.77 9.23
CA LYS A 56 -15.77 -0.87 9.30
C LYS A 56 -15.26 -2.27 8.93
N GLU A 57 -16.08 -3.29 9.13
CA GLU A 57 -15.70 -4.68 8.93
C GLU A 57 -15.55 -5.04 7.44
N ASP A 58 -16.28 -4.39 6.55
CA ASP A 58 -16.34 -4.75 5.12
C ASP A 58 -16.12 -3.58 4.14
N PHE A 59 -15.95 -2.33 4.60
CA PHE A 59 -15.88 -1.16 3.71
C PHE A 59 -14.83 -1.27 2.58
N LYS A 60 -13.69 -1.92 2.83
CA LYS A 60 -12.62 -2.10 1.83
C LYS A 60 -13.11 -2.90 0.62
N GLU A 61 -14.02 -3.86 0.84
CA GLU A 61 -14.62 -4.70 -0.20
C GLU A 61 -15.63 -3.92 -1.07
N HIS A 62 -16.13 -2.80 -0.56
CA HIS A 62 -17.15 -1.99 -1.20
C HIS A 62 -16.64 -0.66 -1.77
N LEU A 63 -15.34 -0.38 -1.68
CA LEU A 63 -14.72 0.74 -2.38
C LEU A 63 -14.99 0.65 -3.88
N SER A 64 -15.25 1.80 -4.50
CA SER A 64 -15.36 1.93 -5.95
C SER A 64 -14.00 1.64 -6.59
N LYS A 65 -14.00 1.28 -7.88
CA LYS A 65 -12.75 1.06 -8.61
C LYS A 65 -11.86 2.30 -8.65
N GLY A 66 -12.48 3.48 -8.79
CA GLY A 66 -11.76 4.76 -8.77
C GLY A 66 -11.11 4.99 -7.41
N ALA A 67 -11.87 4.82 -6.32
CA ALA A 67 -11.31 5.03 -4.99
C ALA A 67 -10.17 4.06 -4.64
N ARG A 68 -10.29 2.78 -5.02
CA ARG A 68 -9.20 1.82 -4.86
C ARG A 68 -7.94 2.24 -5.58
N PHE A 69 -8.07 2.66 -6.84
CA PHE A 69 -6.93 3.10 -7.63
C PHE A 69 -6.23 4.31 -7.00
N GLU A 70 -7.00 5.32 -6.59
CA GLU A 70 -6.43 6.52 -5.96
C GLU A 70 -5.76 6.19 -4.61
N PHE A 71 -6.35 5.32 -3.79
CA PHE A 71 -5.73 4.90 -2.52
C PHE A 71 -4.46 4.07 -2.72
N GLU A 72 -4.45 3.17 -3.70
CA GLU A 72 -3.24 2.41 -4.08
C GLU A 72 -2.15 3.34 -4.61
N ASN A 73 -2.51 4.37 -5.39
CA ASN A 73 -1.58 5.37 -5.89
C ASN A 73 -0.97 6.18 -4.74
N ALA A 74 -1.81 6.74 -3.85
CA ALA A 74 -1.35 7.49 -2.69
C ALA A 74 -0.44 6.66 -1.78
N MET A 75 -0.77 5.38 -1.57
CA MET A 75 0.06 4.45 -0.81
C MET A 75 1.40 4.20 -1.51
N THR A 76 1.41 4.02 -2.83
CA THR A 76 2.62 3.76 -3.61
C THR A 76 3.55 4.97 -3.61
N GLU A 77 3.01 6.18 -3.82
CA GLU A 77 3.77 7.44 -3.79
C GLU A 77 4.43 7.66 -2.43
N ALA A 78 3.66 7.58 -1.34
CA ALA A 78 4.19 7.72 0.01
C ALA A 78 5.23 6.63 0.35
N PHE A 79 5.02 5.40 -0.13
CA PHE A 79 5.98 4.32 0.07
C PHE A 79 7.28 4.60 -0.66
N TYR A 80 7.22 5.00 -1.93
CA TYR A 80 8.38 5.35 -2.72
C TYR A 80 9.15 6.53 -2.11
N ASP A 81 8.46 7.59 -1.70
CA ASP A 81 9.09 8.78 -1.12
C ASP A 81 9.87 8.44 0.17
N LYS A 82 9.32 7.56 1.00
CA LYS A 82 9.92 7.19 2.28
C LYS A 82 10.97 6.07 2.16
N ASN A 83 10.71 5.11 1.28
CA ASN A 83 11.46 3.86 1.12
C ASN A 83 11.88 3.61 -0.35
N PRO A 84 12.57 4.55 -1.01
CA PRO A 84 12.85 4.45 -2.45
C PRO A 84 13.74 3.25 -2.76
N GLU A 85 14.79 3.01 -1.99
CA GLU A 85 15.74 1.91 -2.23
C GLU A 85 15.07 0.53 -2.13
N VAL A 86 14.20 0.34 -1.13
CA VAL A 86 13.46 -0.91 -0.94
C VAL A 86 12.46 -1.12 -2.08
N TYR A 87 11.76 -0.06 -2.47
CA TYR A 87 10.79 -0.10 -3.56
C TYR A 87 11.48 -0.41 -4.89
N GLU A 88 12.58 0.29 -5.22
CA GLU A 88 13.35 0.09 -6.45
C GLU A 88 13.95 -1.31 -6.52
N ALA A 89 14.47 -1.85 -5.40
CA ALA A 89 14.97 -3.21 -5.36
C ALA A 89 13.86 -4.25 -5.63
N ALA A 90 12.70 -4.09 -4.99
CA ALA A 90 11.56 -5.00 -5.17
C ALA A 90 11.00 -4.92 -6.60
N PHE A 91 10.81 -3.70 -7.11
CA PHE A 91 10.29 -3.47 -8.45
C PHE A 91 11.27 -3.92 -9.53
N GLY A 92 12.55 -3.58 -9.39
CA GLY A 92 13.58 -4.02 -10.33
C GLY A 92 13.74 -5.54 -10.37
N LEU A 93 13.58 -6.24 -9.25
CA LEU A 93 13.51 -7.71 -9.24
C LEU A 93 12.29 -8.22 -9.99
N TYR A 94 11.14 -7.58 -9.83
CA TYR A 94 9.93 -7.92 -10.59
C TYR A 94 10.12 -7.70 -12.10
N GLU A 95 10.82 -6.64 -12.51
CA GLU A 95 11.15 -6.39 -13.92
C GLU A 95 12.11 -7.43 -14.50
N GLU A 96 13.15 -7.84 -13.75
CA GLU A 96 14.13 -8.82 -14.21
C GLU A 96 13.58 -10.25 -14.21
N VAL A 97 12.86 -10.65 -13.15
CA VAL A 97 12.44 -12.03 -12.89
C VAL A 97 11.03 -12.13 -12.28
N PRO A 98 9.97 -11.73 -13.01
CA PRO A 98 8.62 -11.54 -12.45
C PRO A 98 8.04 -12.80 -11.79
N LYS A 99 8.39 -13.99 -12.27
CA LYS A 99 7.90 -15.27 -11.70
C LYS A 99 8.57 -15.61 -10.37
N GLN A 100 9.82 -15.22 -10.17
CA GLN A 100 10.60 -15.52 -8.97
C GLN A 100 10.56 -14.37 -7.97
N ALA A 101 10.42 -13.13 -8.45
CA ALA A 101 10.45 -11.92 -7.65
C ALA A 101 9.51 -12.01 -6.45
N MET A 102 8.25 -12.40 -6.67
CA MET A 102 7.25 -12.55 -5.59
C MET A 102 7.72 -13.42 -4.42
N ALA A 103 8.49 -14.48 -4.68
CA ALA A 103 9.02 -15.35 -3.63
C ALA A 103 10.24 -14.74 -2.92
N ILE A 104 11.06 -13.96 -3.64
CA ILE A 104 12.22 -13.25 -3.11
C ILE A 104 11.77 -12.04 -2.28
N THR A 105 10.79 -11.28 -2.77
CA THR A 105 10.30 -10.01 -2.22
C THR A 105 9.06 -10.18 -1.33
N GLU A 106 8.75 -11.40 -0.90
CA GLU A 106 7.54 -11.70 -0.11
C GLU A 106 7.38 -10.79 1.11
N THR A 107 8.48 -10.54 1.85
CA THR A 107 8.46 -9.66 3.03
C THR A 107 8.05 -8.24 2.67
N PHE A 108 8.53 -7.70 1.55
CA PHE A 108 8.12 -6.39 1.05
C PHE A 108 6.61 -6.36 0.77
N HIS A 109 6.09 -7.33 0.01
CA HIS A 109 4.67 -7.35 -0.35
C HIS A 109 3.76 -7.53 0.87
N ARG A 110 4.14 -8.41 1.81
CA ARG A 110 3.39 -8.61 3.05
C ARG A 110 3.37 -7.33 3.89
N THR A 111 4.52 -6.71 4.13
CA THR A 111 4.59 -5.48 4.92
C THR A 111 3.87 -4.32 4.24
N TYR A 112 3.97 -4.17 2.92
CA TYR A 112 3.21 -3.18 2.17
C TYR A 112 1.70 -3.37 2.36
N GLN A 113 1.20 -4.61 2.22
CA GLN A 113 -0.22 -4.92 2.38
C GLN A 113 -0.71 -4.68 3.82
N GLU A 114 0.07 -5.07 4.82
CA GLU A 114 -0.26 -4.84 6.24
C GLU A 114 -0.42 -3.34 6.52
N ILE A 115 0.53 -2.52 6.06
CA ILE A 115 0.50 -1.05 6.24
C ILE A 115 -0.67 -0.44 5.46
N TYR A 116 -0.93 -0.90 4.24
CA TYR A 116 -2.06 -0.43 3.45
C TYR A 116 -3.39 -0.72 4.15
N GLU A 117 -3.58 -1.94 4.66
CA GLU A 117 -4.80 -2.32 5.36
C GLU A 117 -4.98 -1.56 6.67
N GLU A 118 -3.92 -1.35 7.44
CA GLU A 118 -3.93 -0.54 8.66
C GLU A 118 -4.25 0.92 8.34
N SER A 119 -3.63 1.48 7.31
CA SER A 119 -3.86 2.87 6.88
C SER A 119 -5.29 3.11 6.45
N LEU A 120 -5.89 2.17 5.71
CA LEU A 120 -7.31 2.24 5.36
C LEU A 120 -8.21 2.18 6.61
N ASN A 121 -7.86 1.34 7.61
CA ASN A 121 -8.61 1.28 8.86
C ASN A 121 -8.53 2.60 9.65
N CYS A 122 -7.34 3.21 9.72
CA CYS A 122 -7.16 4.52 10.34
C CYS A 122 -7.92 5.62 9.60
N MET A 123 -7.85 5.63 8.26
CA MET A 123 -8.64 6.53 7.42
C MET A 123 -10.14 6.37 7.67
N PHE A 124 -10.62 5.13 7.82
CA PHE A 124 -12.02 4.89 8.15
C PHE A 124 -12.41 5.62 9.43
N ASP A 125 -11.66 5.43 10.51
CA ASP A 125 -11.95 6.06 11.80
C ASP A 125 -11.84 7.59 11.74
N ALA A 126 -10.85 8.10 11.00
CA ALA A 126 -10.53 9.52 10.96
C ALA A 126 -11.52 10.34 10.14
N VAL A 127 -11.93 9.84 8.96
CA VAL A 127 -12.66 10.65 7.97
C VAL A 127 -13.90 10.00 7.38
N ILE A 128 -14.08 8.68 7.46
CA ILE A 128 -15.31 8.02 6.97
C ILE A 128 -16.35 7.93 8.08
N ALA A 129 -15.98 7.41 9.26
CA ALA A 129 -16.88 7.25 10.40
C ALA A 129 -17.60 8.57 10.81
N PRO A 130 -16.97 9.76 10.75
CA PRO A 130 -17.67 11.02 11.02
C PRO A 130 -18.74 11.41 9.99
N LEU A 131 -18.78 10.76 8.82
CA LEU A 131 -19.76 11.01 7.75
C LEU A 131 -20.97 10.08 7.80
N LEU A 132 -20.96 9.06 8.67
CA LEU A 132 -22.01 8.06 8.83
C LEU A 132 -23.06 8.52 9.87
#